data_AF-A0A9C9SE29-F1
#
_entry.id   AF-A0A9C9SE29-F1
#
_cell.length_a   1.000
_cell.length_b   1.000
_cell.length_c   1.000
_cell.angle_alpha   90.00
_cell.angle_beta   90.00
_cell.angle_gamma   90.00
#
_symmetry.space_group_name_H-M   'P 1'
#
loop_
_entity.id
_entity.type
_entity.pdbx_description
1 polymer ?
#
loop_
_entity_poly.entity_id
_entity_poly.type
_entity_poly.pdbx_seq_one_letter_code
_entity_poly.pdbx_strand_id
1 'polypeptide(L)' 'MDIKLSNRVEAVKPSATLAITARAKALKAAGKDIIGLGAGEPDFDTPDHIKQAAIQAIRDGFTKYTAV' A
#
# COMPACT_ATOMS: atom_id res chain seq x y z
N MET A 1 -17.40 23.74 9.19
CA MET A 1 -16.31 24.40 8.43
C MET A 1 -16.31 23.77 7.06
N ASP A 2 -16.79 24.48 6.04
CA ASP A 2 -16.75 23.97 4.67
C ASP A 2 -15.37 24.22 4.09
N ILE A 3 -14.59 23.15 3.93
CA ILE A 3 -13.29 23.20 3.27
C ILE A 3 -13.55 23.04 1.77
N LYS A 4 -13.33 24.11 1.01
CA LYS A 4 -13.38 24.04 -0.45
C LYS A 4 -12.10 23.41 -0.98
N LEU A 5 -12.24 22.29 -1.69
CA LEU A 5 -11.12 21.58 -2.30
C LEU A 5 -10.73 22.24 -3.63
N SER A 6 -9.53 21.90 -4.12
CA SER A 6 -9.10 22.35 -5.45
C SER A 6 -9.87 21.60 -6.55
N ASN A 7 -10.18 22.29 -7.65
CA ASN A 7 -10.88 21.71 -8.81
C ASN A 7 -10.20 20.43 -9.34
N ARG A 8 -8.86 20.35 -9.24
CA ARG A 8 -8.10 19.17 -9.67
C ARG A 8 -8.46 17.93 -8.84
N VAL A 9 -8.58 18.07 -7.52
CA VAL A 9 -8.94 16.96 -6.63
C VAL A 9 -10.40 16.56 -6.85
N GLU A 10 -11.29 17.53 -7.02
CA GLU A 10 -12.71 17.28 -7.30
C GLU A 10 -12.93 16.52 -8.62
N ALA A 11 -12.06 16.72 -9.62
CA ALA A 11 -12.13 16.04 -10.91
C ALA A 11 -11.60 14.58 -10.90
N VAL A 12 -10.83 14.17 -9.88
CA VAL A 12 -10.28 12.81 -9.80
C VAL A 12 -11.36 11.85 -9.36
N LYS A 13 -11.68 10.88 -10.23
CA LYS A 13 -12.63 9.82 -9.90
C LYS A 13 -12.04 8.88 -8.83
N PRO A 14 -12.86 8.40 -7.87
CA PRO A 14 -12.42 7.36 -6.95
C PRO A 14 -11.90 6.12 -7.68
N SER A 15 -10.85 5.49 -7.13
CA SER A 15 -10.24 4.29 -7.70
C SER A 15 -11.14 3.06 -7.45
N ALA A 16 -11.69 2.49 -8.52
CA ALA A 16 -12.48 1.26 -8.47
C ALA A 16 -11.66 0.08 -7.93
N THR A 17 -10.38 -0.02 -8.32
CA THR A 17 -9.47 -1.07 -7.85
C THR A 17 -9.26 -1.00 -6.35
N LEU A 18 -9.04 0.21 -5.80
CA LEU A 18 -8.85 0.39 -4.36
C LEU A 18 -10.12 0.03 -3.58
N ALA A 19 -11.28 0.43 -4.09
CA ALA A 19 -12.57 0.13 -3.46
C ALA A 19 -12.85 -1.37 -3.39
N ILE A 20 -12.58 -2.12 -4.46
CA ILE A 20 -12.80 -3.57 -4.51
C ILE A 20 -11.80 -4.30 -3.59
N THR A 21 -10.52 -3.96 -3.64
CA THR A 21 -9.48 -4.57 -2.79
C THR A 21 -9.77 -4.31 -1.31
N ALA A 22 -10.17 -3.09 -0.94
CA ALA A 22 -10.55 -2.75 0.44
C ALA A 22 -11.77 -3.57 0.92
N ARG A 23 -12.80 -3.70 0.08
CA ARG A 23 -13.99 -4.50 0.40
C ARG A 23 -13.66 -5.99 0.57
N ALA A 24 -12.84 -6.56 -0.32
CA ALA A 24 -12.40 -7.95 -0.23
C ALA A 24 -11.63 -8.21 1.08
N LYS A 25 -10.70 -7.30 1.45
CA LYS A 25 -9.94 -7.37 2.70
C LYS A 25 -10.86 -7.30 3.93
N ALA A 26 -11.86 -6.41 3.93
CA ALA A 26 -12.82 -6.30 5.02
C ALA A 26 -13.69 -7.55 5.19
N LEU A 27 -14.17 -8.15 4.09
CA LEU A 27 -14.96 -9.38 4.12
C LEU A 27 -14.14 -10.57 4.62
N LYS A 28 -12.88 -10.69 4.18
CA LYS A 28 -11.94 -11.70 4.68
C LYS A 28 -11.68 -11.54 6.18
N ALA A 29 -11.47 -10.31 6.65
CA ALA A 29 -11.29 -10.02 8.07
C ALA A 29 -12.55 -10.32 8.91
N ALA A 30 -13.74 -10.21 8.33
CA ALA A 30 -15.00 -10.60 8.94
C ALA A 30 -15.26 -12.12 8.92
N GLY A 31 -14.28 -12.94 8.55
CA GLY A 31 -14.35 -14.39 8.57
C GLY A 31 -15.05 -15.01 7.35
N LYS A 32 -15.30 -14.25 6.29
CA LYS A 32 -15.88 -14.80 5.04
C LYS A 32 -14.78 -15.40 4.17
N ASP A 33 -15.09 -16.53 3.55
CA ASP A 33 -14.23 -17.15 2.55
C ASP A 33 -14.27 -16.34 1.25
N ILE A 34 -13.16 -15.68 0.91
CA ILE A 34 -13.03 -14.72 -0.19
C ILE A 34 -11.72 -14.98 -0.94
N ILE A 35 -11.83 -15.22 -2.25
CA ILE A 35 -10.70 -15.33 -3.18
C ILE A 35 -10.44 -13.95 -3.79
N GLY A 36 -9.34 -13.32 -3.41
CA GLY A 36 -8.95 -12.00 -3.91
C GLY A 36 -8.10 -12.09 -5.18
N LEU A 37 -8.71 -11.91 -6.36
CA LEU A 37 -8.01 -11.90 -7.66
C LEU A 37 -7.71 -10.48 -8.18
N GLY A 38 -7.91 -9.46 -7.34
CA GLY A 38 -7.76 -8.04 -7.72
C GLY A 38 -6.51 -7.36 -7.18
N ALA A 39 -5.71 -8.05 -6.37
CA ALA A 39 -4.45 -7.51 -5.86
C ALA A 39 -3.37 -7.66 -6.95
N GLY A 40 -2.59 -6.59 -7.17
CA GLY A 40 -1.46 -6.60 -8.11
C GLY A 40 -0.10 -6.85 -7.44
N GLU A 41 -0.08 -7.16 -6.14
CA GLU A 41 1.14 -7.51 -5.42
C GLU A 41 1.41 -9.03 -5.50
N PRO A 42 2.68 -9.46 -5.65
CA PRO A 42 3.03 -10.87 -5.60
C PRO A 42 2.66 -11.51 -4.26
N ASP A 43 2.40 -12.81 -4.27
CA ASP A 43 2.14 -13.65 -3.10
C ASP A 43 3.41 -14.09 -2.36
N PHE A 44 4.58 -13.87 -2.96
CA PHE A 44 5.87 -14.17 -2.37
C PHE A 44 6.32 -13.06 -1.41
N ASP A 45 7.01 -13.46 -0.35
CA ASP A 45 7.67 -12.53 0.55
C ASP A 45 8.90 -11.90 -0.12
N THR A 46 9.36 -10.78 0.43
CA THR A 46 10.61 -10.13 0.02
C THR A 46 11.79 -11.10 0.24
N PRO A 47 12.68 -11.31 -0.75
CA PRO A 47 13.86 -12.17 -0.60
C PRO A 47 14.74 -11.81 0.60
N ASP A 48 15.31 -12.82 1.28
CA ASP A 48 16.03 -12.61 2.53
C ASP A 48 17.24 -11.68 2.41
N HIS A 49 18.00 -11.76 1.31
CA HIS A 49 19.14 -10.86 1.10
C HIS A 49 18.72 -9.38 1.04
N ILE A 50 17.52 -9.09 0.54
CA ILE A 50 16.97 -7.72 0.50
C ILE A 50 16.57 -7.28 1.90
N LYS A 51 15.89 -8.15 2.66
CA LYS A 51 15.55 -7.88 4.06
C LYS A 51 16.79 -7.61 4.92
N GLN A 52 17.83 -8.43 4.76
CA GLN A 52 19.08 -8.26 5.50
C GLN A 52 19.79 -6.95 5.13
N ALA A 53 19.82 -6.59 3.85
CA ALA A 53 20.39 -5.30 3.43
C ALA A 53 19.63 -4.11 4.03
N ALA A 54 18.30 -4.17 4.08
CA ALA A 54 17.48 -3.13 4.70
C ALA A 54 17.71 -3.04 6.22
N ILE A 55 17.79 -4.18 6.91
CA ILE A 55 18.11 -4.25 8.35
C ILE A 55 19.50 -3.65 8.61
N GLN A 56 20.48 -3.99 7.78
CA GLN A 56 21.85 -3.50 7.91
C GLN A 56 21.90 -1.98 7.71
N ALA A 57 21.22 -1.44 6.70
CA ALA A 57 21.12 0.01 6.48
C ALA A 57 20.54 0.76 7.70
N ILE A 58 19.51 0.19 8.33
CA ILE A 58 18.95 0.75 9.57
C ILE A 58 19.98 0.74 10.70
N ARG A 59 20.68 -0.38 10.91
CA ARG A 59 21.70 -0.54 11.96
C ARG A 59 22.90 0.40 11.77
N ASP A 60 23.32 0.60 10.53
CA ASP A 60 24.45 1.45 10.15
C ASP A 60 24.06 2.95 10.10
N GLY A 61 22.81 3.29 10.41
CA GLY A 61 22.37 4.67 10.54
C GLY A 61 22.09 5.37 9.20
N PHE A 62 21.87 4.64 8.10
CA PHE A 62 21.42 5.16 6.80
C PHE A 62 19.96 5.67 6.87
N THR A 63 19.74 6.72 7.65
CA THR A 63 18.41 7.27 8.01
C THR A 63 18.28 8.76 7.67
N LYS A 64 19.27 9.32 6.97
CA LYS A 64 19.31 10.73 6.55
C LYS A 64 18.86 10.87 5.09
N TYR A 65 18.68 12.11 4.66
CA TYR A 65 18.37 12.40 3.27
C TYR A 65 19.41 11.80 2.33
N THR A 66 18.92 11.25 1.21
CA THR A 66 19.75 10.76 0.12
C THR A 66 20.22 11.93 -0.74
N ALA A 67 21.20 11.69 -1.61
CA ALA A 67 21.55 12.65 -2.65
C ALA A 67 20.34 12.97 -3.55
N VAL A 68 20.33 14.18 -4.12
CA VAL A 68 19.35 14.66 -5.11
C VAL A 68 19.97 14.64 -6.49
#